data_AF-A0AAU9W1H1-F1
#
_entry.id   AF-A0AAU9W1H1-F1
#
_cell.length_a   1.000
_cell.length_b   1.000
_cell.length_c   1.000
_cell.angle_alpha   90.00
_cell.angle_beta   90.00
_cell.angle_gamma   90.00
#
_symmetry.space_group_name_H-M   'P 1'
#
loop_
_entity.id
_entity.type
_entity.pdbx_description
1 polymer ?
#
loop_
_entity_poly.entity_id
_entity_poly.type
_entity_poly.pdbx_seq_one_letter_code
_entity_poly.pdbx_strand_id
1 'polypeptide(L)'
;MRIALRELHQLRCFLIISTYPRYSSSDSFPKMVLDLDLYRADKGGNPEKIRENQSKRYKDTTLVDQVVEADAKWRKLRFSADNWNKLKNVCSKQIGEKMKRKEPVGDSDALPQNIVDALEVITPDMLEALTVTQIKGVRTLIDENMAKCNEEVGKVEQLRNEKLFEVGNLLHESVPISNDEDDNKVERTWGDSSIRKKYSHVDLAYMVDGVDTERGASVAGSRGYFLKGPLVFLEQALIQLATRMLYKKGFVPLYTPFFMRKEAMQEVAQLSQFDEELYKVIGKGADETGYEERYLIATSEQPIAAFHRGEWMAANELPKKYAGFSSCFRQEAGAHGRDTRGIFRVHQFEKVEQFVICSPHDGISWQLFDEMIASAEEFNQALGIPYRIVNIVSGELNNAAAMKYDLEAWFPGSGAFRELVSCSNCTDYQARRLQVRFGQTKKMGAQTEYVHMLNATMCAVSRTICALLENYQTEEGIALPPVLKPLLPEGLEFIKFVKPAPIDEKPEAKKQKKKTKNKAGSQSEGCLEAKMENMGVGKE
;
A
#
# COMPACT_ATOMS: atom_id res chain seq x y z
N MET A 1 2.97 36.00 54.84
CA MET A 1 4.31 36.35 54.34
C MET A 1 5.41 35.29 54.58
N ARG A 2 5.07 34.04 54.94
CA ARG A 2 6.02 32.90 55.05
C ARG A 2 5.67 31.69 54.15
N ILE A 3 4.73 31.86 53.21
CA ILE A 3 4.37 30.83 52.22
C ILE A 3 4.89 31.19 50.81
N ALA A 4 5.15 32.47 50.53
CA ALA A 4 5.64 32.93 49.23
C ALA A 4 7.16 32.72 48.98
N LEU A 5 7.91 32.19 49.95
CA LEU A 5 9.37 31.99 49.84
C LEU A 5 9.78 30.53 49.56
N ARG A 6 8.84 29.59 49.52
CA ARG A 6 9.13 28.19 49.13
C ARG A 6 8.95 27.90 47.64
N GLU A 7 8.19 28.72 46.91
CA GLU A 7 8.00 28.53 45.47
C GLU A 7 9.10 29.17 44.60
N LEU A 8 9.91 30.07 45.17
CA LEU A 8 11.03 30.71 44.46
C LEU A 8 12.34 29.88 44.47
N HIS A 9 12.37 28.72 45.13
CA HIS A 9 13.54 27.82 45.15
C HIS A 9 13.38 26.54 44.33
N GLN A 10 12.18 26.22 43.82
CA GLN A 10 11.99 25.10 42.89
C GLN A 10 12.11 25.49 41.40
N LEU A 11 12.22 26.78 41.09
CA LEU A 11 12.31 27.30 39.72
C LEU A 11 13.74 27.53 39.20
N ARG A 12 14.79 27.03 39.87
CA ARG A 12 16.20 27.27 39.49
C ARG A 12 17.09 26.05 39.25
N CYS A 13 16.54 24.83 39.17
CA CYS A 13 17.34 23.61 38.95
C CYS A 13 17.05 22.83 37.65
N PHE A 14 16.31 23.38 36.69
CA PHE A 14 16.14 22.79 35.36
C PHE A 14 16.60 23.76 34.28
N LEU A 15 17.90 24.02 34.21
CA LEU A 15 18.47 24.80 33.12
C LEU A 15 19.89 24.35 32.73
N ILE A 16 20.08 23.03 32.53
CA ILE A 16 21.13 22.51 31.64
C ILE A 16 20.57 21.26 30.95
N ILE A 17 19.59 21.46 30.06
CA ILE A 17 19.26 20.47 29.03
C ILE A 17 19.94 20.98 27.77
N SER A 18 20.87 20.17 27.28
CA SER A 18 21.59 20.31 26.02
C SER A 18 20.67 20.80 24.91
N THR A 19 20.89 22.02 24.46
CA THR A 19 20.27 22.60 23.27
C THR A 19 20.95 22.00 22.04
N TYR A 20 20.55 20.79 21.66
CA TYR A 20 20.58 20.38 20.26
C TYR A 20 19.21 20.70 19.66
N PRO A 21 19.15 21.30 18.46
CA PRO A 21 17.89 21.36 17.73
C PRO A 21 17.48 19.91 17.47
N ARG A 22 16.36 19.48 18.05
CA ARG A 22 15.59 18.40 17.44
C ARG A 22 15.22 18.94 16.07
N TYR A 23 15.85 18.40 15.03
CA TYR A 23 15.34 18.56 13.69
C TYR A 23 13.87 18.09 13.72
N SER A 24 12.94 19.04 13.68
CA SER A 24 11.58 18.77 13.23
C SER A 24 11.64 18.66 11.72
N SER A 25 12.20 17.55 11.21
CA SER A 25 11.92 17.11 9.85
C SER A 25 10.58 16.40 9.91
N SER A 26 9.50 17.13 9.65
CA SER A 26 8.15 16.60 9.53
C SER A 26 7.95 15.65 8.33
N ASP A 27 9.02 15.09 7.73
CA ASP A 27 8.93 14.30 6.49
C ASP A 27 9.88 13.09 6.36
N SER A 28 10.65 12.73 7.41
CA SER A 28 11.58 11.60 7.31
C SER A 28 11.04 10.35 8.03
N PHE A 29 9.90 9.83 7.57
CA PHE A 29 9.48 8.48 7.94
C PHE A 29 10.44 7.46 7.31
N PRO A 30 10.89 6.43 8.04
CA PRO A 30 11.84 5.47 7.49
C PRO A 30 11.18 4.64 6.39
N LYS A 31 11.60 4.91 5.15
CA LYS A 31 11.24 4.15 3.95
C LYS A 31 11.99 2.81 3.87
N MET A 32 12.31 2.19 5.00
CA MET A 32 13.04 0.92 5.03
C MET A 32 12.06 -0.23 4.80
N VAL A 33 12.25 -0.95 3.69
CA VAL A 33 11.44 -2.11 3.32
C VAL A 33 12.13 -3.43 3.72
N LEU A 34 13.36 -3.63 3.25
CA LEU A 34 14.25 -4.69 3.71
C LEU A 34 15.19 -4.18 4.80
N ASP A 35 15.72 -5.10 5.62
CA ASP A 35 16.71 -4.76 6.62
C ASP A 35 18.03 -4.31 5.98
N LEU A 36 18.51 -3.11 6.32
CA LEU A 36 19.79 -2.59 5.83
C LEU A 36 20.97 -3.45 6.26
N ASP A 37 20.88 -4.18 7.39
CA ASP A 37 21.96 -5.04 7.82
C ASP A 37 22.13 -6.26 6.90
N LEU A 38 21.12 -6.64 6.09
CA LEU A 38 21.28 -7.63 5.03
C LEU A 38 22.24 -7.17 3.92
N TYR A 39 22.38 -5.85 3.72
CA TYR A 39 23.29 -5.24 2.73
C TYR A 39 24.69 -4.99 3.30
N ARG A 40 24.91 -5.24 4.60
CA ARG A 40 26.18 -4.92 5.28
C ARG A 40 26.93 -6.19 5.62
N ALA A 41 27.96 -6.50 4.85
CA ALA A 41 28.85 -7.64 5.12
C ALA A 41 29.48 -7.56 6.52
N ASP A 42 29.82 -6.35 7.00
CA ASP A 42 30.36 -6.13 8.35
C ASP A 42 29.36 -6.42 9.50
N LYS A 43 28.07 -6.54 9.17
CA LYS A 43 26.98 -6.92 10.09
C LYS A 43 26.51 -8.36 9.91
N GLY A 44 27.20 -9.16 9.10
CA GLY A 44 26.82 -10.53 8.77
C GLY A 44 25.79 -10.66 7.65
N GLY A 45 25.42 -9.55 7.01
CA GLY A 45 24.60 -9.54 5.80
C GLY A 45 25.34 -10.10 4.58
N ASN A 46 24.58 -10.38 3.52
CA ASN A 46 25.13 -10.87 2.26
C ASN A 46 24.44 -10.18 1.07
N PRO A 47 25.01 -9.07 0.55
CA PRO A 47 24.49 -8.37 -0.61
C PRO A 47 24.31 -9.26 -1.85
N GLU A 48 25.17 -10.27 -2.03
CA GLU A 48 25.09 -11.16 -3.18
C GLU A 48 23.80 -12.01 -3.16
N LYS A 49 23.31 -12.40 -1.97
CA LYS A 49 22.01 -13.07 -1.87
C LYS A 49 20.85 -12.16 -2.27
N ILE A 50 20.94 -10.87 -1.96
CA ILE A 50 19.92 -9.89 -2.37
C ILE A 50 19.99 -9.68 -3.89
N ARG A 51 21.20 -9.65 -4.45
CA ARG A 51 21.43 -9.58 -5.90
C ARG A 51 20.88 -10.79 -6.62
N GLU A 52 21.12 -11.99 -6.11
CA GLU A 52 20.53 -13.24 -6.63
C GLU A 52 19.00 -13.19 -6.55
N ASN A 53 18.43 -12.73 -5.44
CA ASN A 53 16.99 -12.56 -5.28
C ASN A 53 16.40 -11.56 -6.29
N GLN A 54 17.05 -10.42 -6.53
CA GLN A 54 16.65 -9.45 -7.55
C GLN A 54 16.71 -10.05 -8.96
N SER A 55 17.77 -10.81 -9.26
CA SER A 55 17.89 -11.52 -10.54
C SER A 55 16.76 -12.54 -10.72
N LYS A 56 16.43 -13.30 -9.67
CA LYS A 56 15.31 -14.25 -9.67
C LYS A 56 13.96 -13.55 -9.89
N ARG A 57 13.81 -12.30 -9.45
CA ARG A 57 12.62 -11.47 -9.70
C ARG A 57 12.63 -10.75 -11.05
N TYR A 58 13.65 -10.97 -11.89
CA TYR A 58 13.82 -10.27 -13.18
C TYR A 58 13.82 -8.74 -13.03
N LYS A 59 14.37 -8.23 -11.92
CA LYS A 59 14.51 -6.80 -11.64
C LYS A 59 15.97 -6.37 -11.73
N ASP A 60 16.19 -5.07 -11.79
CA ASP A 60 17.52 -4.48 -11.86
C ASP A 60 18.36 -4.85 -10.62
N THR A 61 19.46 -5.55 -10.87
CA THR A 61 20.42 -5.99 -9.85
C THR A 61 21.37 -4.88 -9.42
N THR A 62 21.57 -3.85 -10.26
CA THR A 62 22.44 -2.71 -9.94
C THR A 62 21.88 -1.85 -8.80
N LEU A 63 20.58 -1.96 -8.52
CA LEU A 63 19.95 -1.32 -7.35
C LEU A 63 20.60 -1.77 -6.04
N VAL A 64 21.02 -3.03 -5.94
CA VAL A 64 21.68 -3.55 -4.73
C VAL A 64 23.01 -2.84 -4.51
N ASP A 65 23.79 -2.64 -5.57
CA ASP A 65 25.08 -1.94 -5.51
C ASP A 65 24.89 -0.46 -5.17
N GLN A 66 23.90 0.19 -5.78
CA GLN A 66 23.53 1.58 -5.46
C GLN A 66 23.14 1.75 -3.98
N VAL A 67 22.41 0.78 -3.40
CA VAL A 67 22.07 0.78 -1.96
C VAL A 67 23.34 0.62 -1.10
N VAL A 68 24.21 -0.33 -1.44
CA VAL A 68 25.46 -0.59 -0.69
C VAL A 68 26.38 0.62 -0.72
N GLU A 69 26.58 1.23 -1.89
CA GLU A 69 27.42 2.42 -2.08
C GLU A 69 26.86 3.63 -1.34
N ALA A 70 25.55 3.87 -1.47
CA ALA A 70 24.88 4.96 -0.76
C ALA A 70 24.94 4.76 0.76
N ASP A 71 24.73 3.54 1.27
CA ASP A 71 24.86 3.25 2.69
C ASP A 71 26.30 3.40 3.21
N ALA A 72 27.30 2.96 2.44
CA ALA A 72 28.71 3.15 2.79
C ALA A 72 29.08 4.64 2.85
N LYS A 73 28.62 5.45 1.88
CA LYS A 73 28.79 6.91 1.89
C LYS A 73 28.07 7.53 3.09
N TRP A 74 26.84 7.13 3.36
CA TRP A 74 26.05 7.61 4.49
C TRP A 74 26.75 7.32 5.83
N ARG A 75 27.27 6.09 6.03
CA ARG A 75 28.01 5.72 7.25
C ARG A 75 29.28 6.57 7.44
N LYS A 76 30.03 6.83 6.37
CA LYS A 76 31.21 7.72 6.41
C LYS A 76 30.82 9.15 6.80
N LEU A 77 29.81 9.71 6.13
CA LEU A 77 29.31 11.06 6.43
C LEU A 77 28.78 11.15 7.87
N ARG A 78 28.09 10.12 8.36
CA ARG A 78 27.59 10.07 9.73
C ARG A 78 28.72 10.08 10.75
N PHE A 79 29.77 9.30 10.50
CA PHE A 79 30.99 9.34 11.32
C PHE A 79 31.64 10.72 11.32
N SER A 80 31.74 11.37 10.15
CA SER A 80 32.25 12.75 10.05
C SER A 80 31.38 13.74 10.83
N ALA A 81 30.05 13.65 10.74
CA ALA A 81 29.13 14.50 11.50
C ALA A 81 29.28 14.31 13.02
N ASP A 82 29.48 13.07 13.49
CA ASP A 82 29.75 12.79 14.90
C ASP A 82 31.13 13.36 15.32
N ASN A 83 32.13 13.32 14.44
CA ASN A 83 33.44 13.93 14.68
C ASN A 83 33.33 15.46 14.78
N TRP A 84 32.63 16.12 13.86
CA TRP A 84 32.39 17.57 13.92
C TRP A 84 31.72 17.99 15.23
N ASN A 85 30.74 17.23 15.71
CA ASN A 85 30.11 17.46 17.01
C ASN A 85 31.11 17.36 18.17
N LYS A 86 32.00 16.36 18.15
CA LYS A 86 33.06 16.23 19.17
C LYS A 86 34.00 17.45 19.14
N LEU A 87 34.44 17.87 17.96
CA LEU A 87 35.34 19.01 17.79
C LEU A 87 34.70 20.33 18.24
N LYS A 88 33.42 20.55 17.90
CA LYS A 88 32.63 21.68 18.40
C LYS A 88 32.58 21.73 19.93
N ASN A 89 32.41 20.58 20.57
CA ASN A 89 32.40 20.46 22.03
C ASN A 89 33.78 20.75 22.63
N VAL A 90 34.87 20.33 21.97
CA VAL A 90 36.25 20.68 22.36
C VAL A 90 36.46 22.20 22.30
N CYS A 91 36.08 22.87 21.21
CA CYS A 91 36.17 24.33 21.09
C CYS A 91 35.35 25.04 22.19
N SER A 92 34.14 24.56 22.45
CA SER A 92 33.26 25.15 23.48
C SER A 92 33.84 25.00 24.88
N LYS A 93 34.46 23.86 25.19
CA LYS A 93 35.17 23.61 26.44
C LYS A 93 36.37 24.56 26.59
N GLN A 94 37.20 24.70 25.56
CA GLN A 94 38.37 25.58 25.58
C GLN A 94 38.00 27.06 25.77
N ILE A 95 36.94 27.53 25.09
CA ILE A 95 36.39 28.87 25.32
C ILE A 95 36.00 29.05 26.79
N GLY A 96 35.29 28.07 27.38
CA GLY A 96 34.89 28.12 28.79
C GLY A 96 36.07 28.19 29.76
N GLU A 97 37.13 27.42 29.49
CA GLU A 97 38.35 27.41 30.31
C GLU A 97 39.11 28.74 30.24
N LYS A 98 39.31 29.30 29.04
CA LYS A 98 39.99 30.60 28.87
C LYS A 98 39.21 31.75 29.49
N MET A 99 37.88 31.75 29.34
CA MET A 99 37.01 32.74 30.00
C MET A 99 37.08 32.64 31.53
N LYS A 100 37.17 31.42 32.09
CA LYS A 100 37.36 31.21 33.54
C LYS A 100 38.73 31.71 34.03
N ARG A 101 39.77 31.56 33.21
CA ARG A 101 41.13 32.08 33.47
C ARG A 101 41.26 33.61 33.26
N LYS A 102 40.20 34.29 32.80
CA LYS A 102 40.18 35.73 32.45
C LYS A 102 41.25 36.12 31.43
N GLU A 103 41.56 35.22 30.50
CA GLU A 103 42.46 35.53 29.40
C GLU A 103 41.86 36.63 28.49
N PRO A 104 42.69 37.50 27.89
CA PRO A 104 42.20 38.50 26.94
C PRO A 104 41.42 37.84 25.80
N VAL A 105 40.25 38.39 25.47
CA VAL A 105 39.35 37.83 24.46
C VAL A 105 39.98 37.86 23.06
N GLY A 106 40.83 38.87 22.80
CA GLY A 106 41.48 39.11 21.52
C GLY A 106 40.56 39.81 20.53
N ASP A 107 41.08 40.79 19.78
CA ASP A 107 40.27 41.64 18.90
C ASP A 107 40.27 41.17 17.44
N SER A 108 41.22 40.31 17.06
CA SER A 108 41.31 39.77 15.69
C SER A 108 40.61 38.41 15.58
N ASP A 109 39.81 38.27 14.54
CA ASP A 109 39.16 37.05 14.09
C ASP A 109 39.97 36.27 13.04
N ALA A 110 41.12 36.79 12.63
CA ALA A 110 41.99 36.17 11.64
C ALA A 110 42.50 34.82 12.16
N LEU A 111 42.19 33.75 11.42
CA LEU A 111 42.59 32.39 11.76
C LEU A 111 43.91 32.03 11.09
N PRO A 112 44.86 31.40 11.81
CA PRO A 112 46.04 30.83 11.19
C PRO A 112 45.66 29.76 10.16
N GLN A 113 46.29 29.79 8.97
CA GLN A 113 45.96 28.87 7.88
C GLN A 113 46.11 27.40 8.29
N ASN A 114 47.10 27.07 9.12
CA ASN A 114 47.30 25.72 9.65
C ASN A 114 46.13 25.23 10.52
N ILE A 115 45.35 26.12 11.12
CA ILE A 115 44.13 25.76 11.88
C ILE A 115 42.97 25.53 10.92
N VAL A 116 42.85 26.36 9.88
CA VAL A 116 41.81 26.22 8.85
C VAL A 116 41.99 24.90 8.07
N ASP A 117 43.23 24.54 7.72
CA ASP A 117 43.52 23.30 7.01
C ASP A 117 43.34 22.04 7.88
N ALA A 118 43.45 22.20 9.20
CA ALA A 118 43.39 21.10 10.17
C ALA A 118 42.06 21.00 10.92
N LEU A 119 40.98 21.62 10.41
CA LEU A 119 39.68 21.68 11.08
C LEU A 119 39.16 20.30 11.52
N GLU A 120 39.40 19.25 10.73
CA GLU A 120 38.92 17.88 11.01
C GLU A 120 39.68 17.15 12.14
N VAL A 121 40.83 17.67 12.55
CA VAL A 121 41.76 17.04 13.50
C VAL A 121 42.20 17.99 14.63
N ILE A 122 41.42 19.03 14.90
CA ILE A 122 41.72 20.01 15.95
C ILE A 122 41.90 19.32 17.31
N THR A 123 43.02 19.62 17.96
CA THR A 123 43.32 19.17 19.32
C THR A 123 43.21 20.33 20.32
N PRO A 124 43.05 20.03 21.62
CA PRO A 124 43.08 21.06 22.68
C PRO A 124 44.33 21.94 22.63
N ASP A 125 45.51 21.36 22.38
CA ASP A 125 46.79 22.07 22.35
C ASP A 125 46.86 23.10 21.21
N MET A 126 46.28 22.77 20.05
CA MET A 126 46.17 23.68 18.91
C MET A 126 45.27 24.89 19.22
N LEU A 127 44.28 24.70 20.09
CA LEU A 127 43.37 25.77 20.52
C LEU A 127 43.94 26.61 21.67
N GLU A 128 44.88 26.08 22.45
CA GLU A 128 45.46 26.79 23.60
C GLU A 128 46.25 28.03 23.15
N ALA A 129 46.89 27.96 21.98
CA ALA A 129 47.60 29.08 21.36
C ALA A 129 46.68 30.16 20.75
N LEU A 130 45.37 29.91 20.66
CA LEU A 130 44.40 30.83 20.06
C LEU A 130 43.70 31.71 21.09
N THR A 131 43.25 32.88 20.65
CA THR A 131 42.39 33.77 21.45
C THR A 131 40.95 33.27 21.48
N VAL A 132 40.12 33.78 22.41
CA VAL A 132 38.71 33.42 22.48
C VAL A 132 37.96 33.78 21.19
N THR A 133 38.28 34.93 20.58
CA THR A 133 37.69 35.36 19.30
C THR A 133 38.07 34.42 18.16
N GLN A 134 39.32 33.98 18.09
CA GLN A 134 39.76 32.99 17.09
C GLN A 134 39.08 31.63 17.30
N ILE A 135 38.99 31.10 18.53
CA ILE A 135 38.32 29.81 18.78
C ILE A 135 36.82 29.89 18.43
N LYS A 136 36.17 31.05 18.63
CA LYS A 136 34.81 31.28 18.13
C LYS A 136 34.74 31.23 16.61
N GLY A 137 35.69 31.84 15.90
CA GLY A 137 35.81 31.73 14.43
C GLY A 137 35.97 30.29 13.95
N VAL A 138 36.85 29.51 14.60
CA VAL A 138 37.00 28.06 14.34
C VAL A 138 35.68 27.33 14.55
N ARG A 139 34.96 27.63 15.64
CA ARG A 139 33.65 27.02 15.91
C ARG A 139 32.64 27.34 14.83
N THR A 140 32.60 28.58 14.32
CA THR A 140 31.73 28.97 13.20
C THR A 140 32.05 28.14 11.95
N LEU A 141 33.32 27.97 11.60
CA LEU A 141 33.72 27.11 10.47
C LEU A 141 33.34 25.63 10.68
N ILE A 142 33.46 25.11 11.91
CA ILE A 142 32.99 23.76 12.25
C ILE A 142 31.47 23.66 12.09
N ASP A 143 30.72 24.65 12.56
CA ASP A 143 29.26 24.70 12.44
C ASP A 143 28.82 24.72 10.97
N GLU A 144 29.49 25.48 10.10
CA GLU A 144 29.25 25.50 8.66
C GLU A 144 29.55 24.15 7.98
N ASN A 145 30.69 23.53 8.29
CA ASN A 145 31.05 22.22 7.73
C ASN A 145 30.13 21.11 8.23
N MET A 146 29.72 21.17 9.51
CA MET A 146 28.74 20.26 10.08
C MET A 146 27.38 20.42 9.40
N ALA A 147 26.94 21.65 9.11
CA ALA A 147 25.69 21.89 8.38
C ALA A 147 25.73 21.28 6.98
N LYS A 148 26.80 21.51 6.21
CA LYS A 148 27.02 20.88 4.88
C LYS A 148 27.04 19.36 4.97
N CYS A 149 27.74 18.81 5.97
CA CYS A 149 27.82 17.37 6.19
C CYS A 149 26.44 16.77 6.48
N ASN A 150 25.64 17.41 7.35
CA ASN A 150 24.28 16.96 7.67
C ASN A 150 23.33 17.05 6.46
N GLU A 151 23.46 18.07 5.61
CA GLU A 151 22.70 18.17 4.36
C GLU A 151 23.02 16.99 3.43
N GLU A 152 24.31 16.69 3.24
CA GLU A 152 24.75 15.54 2.44
C GLU A 152 24.32 14.19 3.04
N VAL A 153 24.33 14.04 4.38
CA VAL A 153 23.76 12.87 5.07
C VAL A 153 22.30 12.68 4.65
N GLY A 154 21.49 13.75 4.68
CA GLY A 154 20.09 13.70 4.30
C GLY A 154 19.87 13.32 2.83
N LYS A 155 20.64 13.91 1.91
CA LYS A 155 20.56 13.57 0.47
C LYS A 155 20.92 12.12 0.19
N VAL A 156 22.00 11.62 0.78
CA VAL A 156 22.45 10.24 0.57
C VAL A 156 21.50 9.25 1.23
N GLU A 157 20.92 9.58 2.38
CA GLU A 157 19.87 8.78 3.02
C GLU A 157 18.63 8.69 2.14
N GLN A 158 18.18 9.81 1.57
CA GLN A 158 17.05 9.83 0.64
C GLN A 158 17.32 8.95 -0.58
N LEU A 159 18.48 9.10 -1.22
CA LEU A 159 18.89 8.28 -2.37
C LEU A 159 18.91 6.80 -2.01
N ARG A 160 19.57 6.42 -0.90
CA ARG A 160 19.62 5.03 -0.42
C ARG A 160 18.22 4.46 -0.27
N ASN A 161 17.33 5.21 0.37
CA ASN A 161 15.97 4.78 0.67
C ASN A 161 15.09 4.67 -0.59
N GLU A 162 15.27 5.56 -1.57
CA GLU A 162 14.60 5.47 -2.88
C GLU A 162 15.02 4.20 -3.64
N LYS A 163 16.31 3.85 -3.62
CA LYS A 163 16.80 2.61 -4.24
C LYS A 163 16.35 1.36 -3.49
N LEU A 164 16.39 1.40 -2.16
CA LEU A 164 15.97 0.30 -1.31
C LEU A 164 14.50 -0.05 -1.52
N PHE A 165 13.65 0.96 -1.74
CA PHE A 165 12.21 0.80 -1.95
C PHE A 165 11.85 -0.02 -3.20
N GLU A 166 12.69 0.04 -4.24
CA GLU A 166 12.53 -0.71 -5.49
C GLU A 166 13.05 -2.15 -5.40
N VAL A 167 13.71 -2.54 -4.29
CA VAL A 167 14.17 -3.91 -4.07
C VAL A 167 13.06 -4.75 -3.46
N GLY A 168 12.67 -5.81 -4.14
CA GLY A 168 11.62 -6.72 -3.69
C GLY A 168 12.04 -7.59 -2.50
N ASN A 169 11.06 -8.09 -1.77
CA ASN A 169 11.21 -8.98 -0.63
C ASN A 169 12.00 -10.25 -0.99
N LEU A 170 12.51 -10.97 0.00
CA LEU A 170 13.16 -12.26 -0.22
C LEU A 170 12.11 -13.29 -0.66
N LEU A 171 12.39 -13.98 -1.77
CA LEU A 171 11.52 -15.02 -2.30
C LEU A 171 11.53 -16.24 -1.38
N HIS A 172 10.36 -16.86 -1.22
CA HIS A 172 10.28 -18.21 -0.67
C HIS A 172 10.92 -19.21 -1.64
N GLU A 173 11.54 -20.27 -1.11
CA GLU A 173 12.28 -21.25 -1.91
C GLU A 173 11.42 -22.04 -2.90
N SER A 174 10.10 -22.11 -2.66
CA SER A 174 9.16 -22.82 -3.54
C SER A 174 8.56 -21.96 -4.65
N VAL A 175 8.94 -20.67 -4.76
CA VAL A 175 8.46 -19.80 -5.85
C VAL A 175 9.06 -20.27 -7.18
N PRO A 176 8.25 -20.49 -8.24
CA PRO A 176 8.77 -20.82 -9.56
C PRO A 176 9.52 -19.63 -10.15
N ILE A 177 10.76 -19.86 -10.60
CA ILE A 177 11.60 -18.80 -11.16
C ILE A 177 11.32 -18.69 -12.66
N SER A 178 10.45 -17.76 -13.03
CA SER A 178 10.15 -17.39 -14.41
C SER A 178 9.65 -15.93 -14.49
N ASN A 179 9.66 -15.36 -15.69
CA ASN A 179 9.09 -14.05 -16.02
C ASN A 179 7.90 -14.18 -16.98
N ASP A 180 7.32 -15.38 -17.07
CA ASP A 180 6.16 -15.68 -17.90
C ASP A 180 5.05 -16.28 -17.01
N GLU A 181 3.87 -15.66 -16.99
CA GLU A 181 2.71 -16.16 -16.22
C GLU A 181 2.25 -17.53 -16.71
N ASP A 182 2.53 -17.91 -17.96
CA ASP A 182 2.19 -19.24 -18.47
C ASP A 182 3.00 -20.36 -17.77
N ASP A 183 4.12 -20.03 -17.13
CA ASP A 183 4.93 -20.93 -16.30
C ASP A 183 4.43 -21.04 -14.84
N ASN A 184 3.31 -20.37 -14.49
CA ASN A 184 2.69 -20.49 -13.17
C ASN A 184 2.41 -21.96 -12.83
N LYS A 185 2.92 -22.41 -11.68
CA LYS A 185 2.80 -23.81 -11.27
C LYS A 185 1.42 -24.07 -10.68
N VAL A 186 0.66 -24.98 -11.29
CA VAL A 186 -0.60 -25.46 -10.70
C VAL A 186 -0.31 -26.36 -9.49
N GLU A 187 -0.69 -25.92 -8.31
CA GLU A 187 -0.48 -26.67 -7.06
C GLU A 187 -1.66 -27.61 -6.79
N ARG A 188 -2.89 -27.16 -7.02
CA ARG A 188 -4.13 -27.90 -6.71
C ARG A 188 -5.23 -27.58 -7.71
N THR A 189 -6.17 -28.51 -7.88
CA THR A 189 -7.40 -28.30 -8.65
C THR A 189 -8.60 -28.85 -7.87
N TRP A 190 -9.78 -28.26 -8.09
CA TRP A 190 -11.02 -28.71 -7.48
C TRP A 190 -12.21 -28.53 -8.43
N GLY A 191 -13.13 -29.50 -8.44
CA GLY A 191 -14.30 -29.51 -9.32
C GLY A 191 -13.98 -29.90 -10.77
N ASP A 192 -14.97 -29.76 -11.65
CA ASP A 192 -14.84 -30.06 -13.09
C ASP A 192 -14.61 -28.78 -13.89
N SER A 193 -13.37 -28.56 -14.32
CA SER A 193 -12.96 -27.44 -15.16
C SER A 193 -12.96 -27.75 -16.66
N SER A 194 -13.64 -28.82 -17.10
CA SER A 194 -13.81 -29.17 -18.51
C SER A 194 -15.18 -28.79 -19.07
N ILE A 195 -16.17 -28.61 -18.19
CA ILE A 195 -17.55 -28.30 -18.59
C ILE A 195 -17.60 -26.93 -19.27
N ARG A 196 -18.27 -26.88 -20.43
CA ARG A 196 -18.61 -25.64 -21.13
C ARG A 196 -20.10 -25.36 -21.02
N LYS A 197 -20.45 -24.08 -20.94
CA LYS A 197 -21.84 -23.62 -20.88
C LYS A 197 -22.10 -22.54 -21.93
N LYS A 198 -23.37 -22.25 -22.18
CA LYS A 198 -23.82 -21.49 -23.35
C LYS A 198 -23.43 -20.02 -23.30
N TYR A 199 -23.75 -19.34 -22.20
CA TYR A 199 -23.61 -17.89 -22.10
C TYR A 199 -22.47 -17.49 -21.17
N SER A 200 -21.81 -16.39 -21.51
CA SER A 200 -20.82 -15.73 -20.65
C SER A 200 -21.50 -14.90 -19.55
N HIS A 201 -20.76 -14.57 -18.50
CA HIS A 201 -21.26 -13.72 -17.41
C HIS A 201 -21.77 -12.36 -17.89
N VAL A 202 -21.24 -11.84 -19.01
CA VAL A 202 -21.67 -10.56 -19.61
C VAL A 202 -23.12 -10.63 -20.09
N ASP A 203 -23.47 -11.69 -20.81
CA ASP A 203 -24.82 -11.88 -21.35
C ASP A 203 -25.79 -12.25 -20.22
N LEU A 204 -25.37 -13.13 -19.30
CA LEU A 204 -26.19 -13.57 -18.18
C LEU A 204 -26.58 -12.42 -17.25
N ALA A 205 -25.63 -11.53 -16.91
CA ALA A 205 -25.91 -10.36 -16.09
C ALA A 205 -26.95 -9.41 -16.73
N TYR A 206 -26.99 -9.35 -18.07
CA TYR A 206 -28.01 -8.62 -18.81
C TYR A 206 -29.35 -9.36 -18.83
N MET A 207 -29.35 -10.67 -19.08
CA MET A 207 -30.56 -11.50 -19.18
C MET A 207 -31.39 -11.49 -17.89
N VAL A 208 -30.76 -11.35 -16.73
CA VAL A 208 -31.42 -11.22 -15.43
C VAL A 208 -31.79 -9.77 -15.06
N ASP A 209 -31.59 -8.81 -15.97
CA ASP A 209 -31.70 -7.36 -15.73
C ASP A 209 -30.93 -6.87 -14.49
N GLY A 210 -29.80 -7.51 -14.20
CA GLY A 210 -29.01 -7.27 -13.00
C GLY A 210 -27.97 -6.17 -13.14
N VAL A 211 -27.57 -5.82 -14.36
CA VAL A 211 -26.55 -4.81 -14.63
C VAL A 211 -26.98 -3.84 -15.73
N ASP A 212 -26.69 -2.55 -15.55
CA ASP A 212 -26.80 -1.51 -16.59
C ASP A 212 -25.45 -0.79 -16.77
N THR A 213 -24.65 -1.25 -17.73
CA THR A 213 -23.35 -0.65 -18.07
C THR A 213 -23.46 0.55 -19.02
N GLU A 214 -24.56 0.69 -19.77
CA GLU A 214 -24.75 1.85 -20.67
C GLU A 214 -24.99 3.12 -19.85
N ARG A 215 -25.92 3.06 -18.89
CA ARG A 215 -26.16 4.17 -17.97
C ARG A 215 -25.00 4.35 -17.00
N GLY A 216 -24.36 3.26 -16.57
CA GLY A 216 -23.15 3.34 -15.75
C GLY A 216 -22.03 4.11 -16.44
N ALA A 217 -21.77 3.80 -17.73
CA ALA A 217 -20.77 4.51 -18.51
C ALA A 217 -21.09 6.00 -18.71
N SER A 218 -22.37 6.33 -18.90
CA SER A 218 -22.82 7.72 -19.02
C SER A 218 -22.65 8.53 -17.73
N VAL A 219 -22.67 7.90 -16.56
CA VAL A 219 -22.60 8.58 -15.26
C VAL A 219 -21.18 8.62 -14.70
N ALA A 220 -20.46 7.49 -14.72
CA ALA A 220 -19.18 7.34 -14.06
C ALA A 220 -17.98 7.22 -15.02
N GLY A 221 -18.21 7.30 -16.33
CA GLY A 221 -17.18 7.05 -17.36
C GLY A 221 -17.02 5.58 -17.70
N SER A 222 -16.05 5.25 -18.55
CA SER A 222 -15.80 3.86 -19.01
C SER A 222 -15.73 2.87 -17.85
N ARG A 223 -16.24 1.64 -18.05
CA ARG A 223 -16.38 0.60 -17.01
C ARG A 223 -17.29 0.95 -15.82
N GLY A 224 -17.94 2.11 -15.82
CA GLY A 224 -19.02 2.42 -14.89
C GLY A 224 -20.22 1.49 -15.09
N TYR A 225 -20.85 1.08 -14.00
CA TYR A 225 -22.01 0.18 -14.02
C TYR A 225 -23.00 0.54 -12.91
N PHE A 226 -24.27 0.22 -13.13
CA PHE A 226 -25.25 0.09 -12.06
C PHE A 226 -25.57 -1.39 -11.85
N LEU A 227 -25.42 -1.88 -10.61
CA LEU A 227 -25.97 -3.16 -10.18
C LEU A 227 -27.41 -2.98 -9.72
N LYS A 228 -28.32 -3.90 -10.06
CA LYS A 228 -29.76 -3.78 -9.77
C LYS A 228 -30.39 -5.11 -9.40
N GLY A 229 -31.51 -5.01 -8.68
CA GLY A 229 -32.45 -6.11 -8.45
C GLY A 229 -31.78 -7.35 -7.88
N PRO A 230 -31.91 -8.53 -8.53
CA PRO A 230 -31.45 -9.80 -7.98
C PRO A 230 -29.94 -9.83 -7.67
N LEU A 231 -29.12 -9.12 -8.46
CA LEU A 231 -27.67 -9.16 -8.27
C LEU A 231 -27.20 -8.30 -7.09
N VAL A 232 -27.97 -7.29 -6.68
CA VAL A 232 -27.68 -6.54 -5.43
C VAL A 232 -27.90 -7.45 -4.23
N PHE A 233 -28.97 -8.24 -4.20
CA PHE A 233 -29.16 -9.21 -3.12
C PHE A 233 -28.09 -10.31 -3.13
N LEU A 234 -27.65 -10.75 -4.31
CA LEU A 234 -26.55 -11.71 -4.42
C LEU A 234 -25.23 -11.13 -3.90
N GLU A 235 -24.92 -9.88 -4.20
CA GLU A 235 -23.75 -9.17 -3.67
C GLU A 235 -23.77 -9.16 -2.13
N GLN A 236 -24.88 -8.74 -1.54
CA GLN A 236 -25.06 -8.70 -0.08
C GLN A 236 -24.96 -10.10 0.54
N ALA A 237 -25.53 -11.12 -0.11
CA ALA A 237 -25.43 -12.51 0.35
C ALA A 237 -23.98 -13.01 0.35
N LEU A 238 -23.19 -12.69 -0.68
CA LEU A 238 -21.77 -13.07 -0.76
C LEU A 238 -20.93 -12.40 0.32
N ILE A 239 -21.12 -11.10 0.55
CA ILE A 239 -20.44 -10.35 1.62
C ILE A 239 -20.73 -11.00 2.98
N GLN A 240 -22.01 -11.31 3.24
CA GLN A 240 -22.44 -11.93 4.49
C GLN A 240 -21.88 -13.35 4.65
N LEU A 241 -21.87 -14.16 3.59
CA LEU A 241 -21.32 -15.51 3.64
C LEU A 241 -19.82 -15.48 3.96
N ALA A 242 -19.04 -14.71 3.19
CA ALA A 242 -17.60 -14.58 3.36
C ALA A 242 -17.25 -14.11 4.77
N THR A 243 -17.90 -13.04 5.25
CA THR A 243 -17.66 -12.48 6.58
C THR A 243 -18.03 -13.48 7.69
N ARG A 244 -19.14 -14.21 7.57
CA ARG A 244 -19.55 -15.23 8.56
C ARG A 244 -18.59 -16.41 8.60
N MET A 245 -18.05 -16.83 7.46
CA MET A 245 -17.05 -17.92 7.41
C MET A 245 -15.75 -17.50 8.10
N LEU A 246 -15.26 -16.29 7.83
CA LEU A 246 -14.07 -15.76 8.50
C LEU A 246 -14.30 -15.55 10.00
N TYR A 247 -15.46 -15.03 10.40
CA TYR A 247 -15.81 -14.85 11.82
C TYR A 247 -15.75 -16.17 12.60
N LYS A 248 -16.27 -17.27 12.02
CA LYS A 248 -16.17 -18.62 12.62
C LYS A 248 -14.73 -19.11 12.76
N LYS A 249 -13.80 -18.59 11.95
CA LYS A 249 -12.36 -18.87 12.01
C LYS A 249 -11.59 -17.89 12.91
N GLY A 250 -12.29 -17.08 13.71
CA GLY A 250 -11.70 -16.16 14.66
C GLY A 250 -11.21 -14.83 14.07
N PHE A 251 -11.56 -14.52 12.83
CA PHE A 251 -11.28 -13.20 12.25
C PHE A 251 -12.23 -12.15 12.81
N VAL A 252 -11.70 -10.96 13.11
CA VAL A 252 -12.48 -9.80 13.52
C VAL A 252 -12.95 -9.04 12.28
N PRO A 253 -14.27 -8.89 12.04
CA PRO A 253 -14.77 -8.06 10.96
C PRO A 253 -14.36 -6.60 11.15
N LEU A 254 -13.78 -6.00 10.12
CA LEU A 254 -13.25 -4.64 10.17
C LEU A 254 -13.69 -3.85 8.93
N TYR A 255 -14.52 -2.84 9.15
CA TYR A 255 -14.88 -1.85 8.14
C TYR A 255 -13.83 -0.74 8.11
N THR A 256 -13.32 -0.40 6.93
CA THR A 256 -12.20 0.55 6.79
C THR A 256 -12.64 1.90 6.22
N PRO A 257 -11.92 3.00 6.51
CA PRO A 257 -12.03 4.22 5.70
C PRO A 257 -11.66 3.92 4.24
N PHE A 258 -12.38 4.51 3.28
CA PHE A 258 -12.15 4.27 1.84
C PHE A 258 -11.15 5.24 1.21
N PHE A 259 -10.62 6.17 2.00
CA PHE A 259 -9.55 7.07 1.60
C PHE A 259 -8.48 7.14 2.68
N MET A 260 -7.24 7.28 2.27
CA MET A 260 -6.08 7.44 3.15
C MET A 260 -5.36 8.76 2.83
N ARG A 261 -4.71 9.34 3.85
CA ARG A 261 -3.80 10.47 3.64
C ARG A 261 -2.61 10.01 2.79
N LYS A 262 -2.04 10.93 2.00
CA LYS A 262 -0.90 10.65 1.12
C LYS A 262 0.25 9.98 1.85
N GLU A 263 0.61 10.48 3.03
CA GLU A 263 1.76 9.99 3.80
C GLU A 263 1.54 8.55 4.28
N ALA A 264 0.31 8.22 4.70
CA ALA A 264 -0.05 6.86 5.11
C ALA A 264 -0.15 5.91 3.92
N MET A 265 -0.74 6.36 2.80
CA MET A 265 -0.84 5.56 1.57
C MET A 265 0.54 5.22 1.03
N GLN A 266 1.47 6.18 1.07
CA GLN A 266 2.83 5.96 0.60
C GLN A 266 3.49 4.80 1.30
N GLU A 267 3.23 4.55 2.58
CA GLU A 267 3.84 3.45 3.35
C GLU A 267 3.34 2.05 2.96
N VAL A 268 2.14 1.94 2.41
CA VAL A 268 1.49 0.66 2.07
C VAL A 268 1.38 0.40 0.57
N ALA A 269 1.58 1.42 -0.27
CA ALA A 269 1.56 1.33 -1.72
C ALA A 269 2.97 1.47 -2.34
N GLN A 270 3.13 0.88 -3.52
CA GLN A 270 4.29 1.06 -4.39
C GLN A 270 4.15 2.33 -5.23
N LEU A 271 5.25 2.88 -5.74
CA LEU A 271 5.22 4.11 -6.54
C LEU A 271 4.39 3.95 -7.82
N SER A 272 4.55 2.83 -8.54
CA SER A 272 3.75 2.51 -9.73
C SER A 272 2.24 2.50 -9.46
N GLN A 273 1.82 2.08 -8.26
CA GLN A 273 0.41 2.04 -7.90
C GLN A 273 -0.22 3.44 -7.81
N PHE A 274 0.56 4.48 -7.48
CA PHE A 274 0.04 5.86 -7.48
C PHE A 274 -0.35 6.33 -8.87
N ASP A 275 0.37 5.89 -9.90
CA ASP A 275 0.16 6.30 -11.29
C ASP A 275 -0.84 5.39 -12.01
N GLU A 276 -0.89 4.10 -11.65
CA GLU A 276 -1.64 3.09 -12.41
C GLU A 276 -2.95 2.62 -11.73
N GLU A 277 -3.02 2.67 -10.40
CA GLU A 277 -4.11 2.06 -9.63
C GLU A 277 -4.92 3.07 -8.79
N LEU A 278 -4.28 4.05 -8.16
CA LEU A 278 -4.89 4.85 -7.10
C LEU A 278 -5.59 6.12 -7.60
N TYR A 279 -6.87 6.27 -7.26
CA TYR A 279 -7.57 7.54 -7.47
C TYR A 279 -7.17 8.58 -6.41
N LYS A 280 -6.80 9.78 -6.85
CA LYS A 280 -6.57 10.93 -5.97
C LYS A 280 -7.87 11.66 -5.63
N VAL A 281 -8.04 11.98 -4.36
CA VAL A 281 -9.15 12.78 -3.81
C VAL A 281 -8.57 14.08 -3.27
N ILE A 282 -9.15 15.21 -3.69
CA ILE A 282 -8.76 16.53 -3.20
C ILE A 282 -9.92 17.09 -2.37
N GLY A 283 -9.64 17.41 -1.10
CA GLY A 283 -10.61 18.01 -0.19
C GLY A 283 -10.03 19.26 0.49
N LYS A 284 -10.88 20.07 1.13
CA LYS A 284 -10.41 21.14 2.01
C LYS A 284 -9.69 20.54 3.22
N GLY A 285 -8.53 21.10 3.57
CA GLY A 285 -7.79 20.69 4.76
C GLY A 285 -8.45 21.16 6.06
N ALA A 286 -7.99 20.61 7.18
CA ALA A 286 -8.54 20.92 8.51
C ALA A 286 -8.45 22.42 8.86
N ASP A 287 -7.44 23.10 8.33
CA ASP A 287 -7.18 24.51 8.62
C ASP A 287 -7.86 25.48 7.63
N GLU A 288 -8.75 24.97 6.75
CA GLU A 288 -9.53 25.69 5.71
C GLU A 288 -8.75 26.61 4.75
N THR A 289 -7.44 26.72 4.91
CA THR A 289 -6.53 27.61 4.18
C THR A 289 -5.82 26.90 3.02
N GLY A 290 -6.12 25.61 2.78
CA GLY A 290 -5.52 24.83 1.69
C GLY A 290 -6.30 23.57 1.31
N TYR A 291 -5.86 22.93 0.22
CA TYR A 291 -6.34 21.63 -0.22
C TYR A 291 -5.43 20.51 0.28
N GLU A 292 -6.02 19.41 0.71
CA GLU A 292 -5.31 18.20 1.13
C GLU A 292 -5.54 17.07 0.13
N GLU A 293 -4.45 16.39 -0.22
CA GLU A 293 -4.48 15.20 -1.06
C GLU A 293 -4.72 13.95 -0.21
N ARG A 294 -5.69 13.13 -0.65
CA ARG A 294 -5.97 11.80 -0.16
C ARG A 294 -6.04 10.84 -1.35
N TYR A 295 -6.02 9.55 -1.09
CA TYR A 295 -6.14 8.53 -2.13
C TYR A 295 -7.22 7.54 -1.74
N LEU A 296 -8.09 7.17 -2.68
CA LEU A 296 -9.02 6.06 -2.49
C LEU A 296 -8.24 4.75 -2.41
N ILE A 297 -8.71 3.83 -1.58
CA ILE A 297 -8.05 2.54 -1.38
C ILE A 297 -8.31 1.60 -2.56
N ALA A 298 -7.29 0.87 -2.99
CA ALA A 298 -7.41 -0.20 -3.99
C ALA A 298 -7.76 -1.57 -3.37
N THR A 299 -7.64 -1.66 -2.04
CA THR A 299 -7.81 -2.87 -1.24
C THR A 299 -7.96 -2.49 0.24
N SER A 300 -8.71 -3.26 1.03
CA SER A 300 -8.81 -3.04 2.49
C SER A 300 -7.50 -3.34 3.22
N GLU A 301 -6.59 -4.11 2.59
CA GLU A 301 -5.23 -4.34 3.06
C GLU A 301 -4.50 -3.04 3.42
N GLN A 302 -4.60 -2.01 2.58
CA GLN A 302 -3.90 -0.72 2.75
C GLN A 302 -4.24 -0.04 4.08
N PRO A 303 -5.51 0.25 4.40
CA PRO A 303 -5.87 0.85 5.68
C PRO A 303 -5.70 -0.11 6.86
N ILE A 304 -5.84 -1.44 6.68
CA ILE A 304 -5.63 -2.41 7.78
C ILE A 304 -4.15 -2.52 8.15
N ALA A 305 -3.24 -2.52 7.18
CA ALA A 305 -1.81 -2.49 7.46
C ALA A 305 -1.43 -1.19 8.19
N ALA A 306 -1.92 -0.05 7.70
CA ALA A 306 -1.70 1.25 8.33
C ALA A 306 -2.37 1.42 9.71
N PHE A 307 -3.41 0.63 10.02
CA PHE A 307 -4.11 0.66 11.30
C PHE A 307 -3.17 0.38 12.49
N HIS A 308 -2.15 -0.44 12.28
CA HIS A 308 -1.16 -0.82 13.29
C HIS A 308 0.17 -0.06 13.21
N ARG A 309 0.23 1.02 12.43
CA ARG A 309 1.45 1.79 12.19
C ARG A 309 2.09 2.26 13.51
N GLY A 310 3.37 1.96 13.67
CA GLY A 310 4.19 2.38 14.82
C GLY A 310 4.00 1.56 16.09
N GLU A 311 3.14 0.53 16.09
CA GLU A 311 2.85 -0.27 17.27
C GLU A 311 3.98 -1.24 17.66
N TRP A 312 4.00 -1.61 18.93
CA TRP A 312 4.76 -2.75 19.46
C TRP A 312 3.77 -3.85 19.86
N MET A 313 3.80 -4.97 19.17
CA MET A 313 2.87 -6.08 19.38
C MET A 313 3.44 -7.10 20.36
N ALA A 314 2.71 -7.36 21.44
CA ALA A 314 3.07 -8.41 22.37
C ALA A 314 2.81 -9.80 21.76
N ALA A 315 3.70 -10.76 22.04
CA ALA A 315 3.64 -12.10 21.45
C ALA A 315 2.32 -12.85 21.76
N ASN A 316 1.72 -12.59 22.93
CA ASN A 316 0.46 -13.19 23.36
C ASN A 316 -0.79 -12.60 22.69
N GLU A 317 -0.66 -11.52 21.91
CA GLU A 317 -1.75 -10.94 21.13
C GLU A 317 -1.77 -11.43 19.68
N LEU A 318 -0.81 -12.26 19.28
CA LEU A 318 -0.64 -12.74 17.92
C LEU A 318 -1.09 -14.21 17.80
N PRO A 319 -1.67 -14.63 16.67
CA PRO A 319 -1.95 -13.81 15.48
C PRO A 319 -3.20 -12.92 15.64
N LYS A 320 -3.14 -11.67 15.13
CA LYS A 320 -4.33 -10.85 14.90
C LYS A 320 -4.87 -11.15 13.51
N LYS A 321 -6.16 -11.50 13.41
CA LYS A 321 -6.82 -11.89 12.15
C LYS A 321 -8.00 -10.93 11.87
N TYR A 322 -8.01 -10.26 10.72
CA TYR A 322 -9.04 -9.30 10.32
C TYR A 322 -9.78 -9.72 9.05
N ALA A 323 -11.11 -9.66 9.10
CA ALA A 323 -11.98 -9.79 7.95
C ALA A 323 -12.31 -8.38 7.44
N GLY A 324 -11.47 -7.84 6.55
CA GLY A 324 -11.62 -6.51 5.99
C GLY A 324 -12.79 -6.43 5.04
N PHE A 325 -13.69 -5.45 5.21
CA PHE A 325 -14.78 -5.19 4.27
C PHE A 325 -14.72 -3.74 3.78
N SER A 326 -14.63 -3.57 2.46
CA SER A 326 -14.59 -2.24 1.83
C SER A 326 -15.04 -2.26 0.38
N SER A 327 -15.47 -1.09 -0.12
CA SER A 327 -15.42 -0.82 -1.55
C SER A 327 -13.97 -0.46 -1.94
N CYS A 328 -13.48 -1.07 -3.01
CA CYS A 328 -12.15 -0.90 -3.57
C CYS A 328 -12.23 -0.10 -4.88
N PHE A 329 -11.25 0.77 -5.11
CA PHE A 329 -11.20 1.68 -6.24
C PHE A 329 -9.89 1.49 -7.02
N ARG A 330 -9.97 1.17 -8.31
CA ARG A 330 -8.79 0.96 -9.18
C ARG A 330 -8.92 1.68 -10.51
N GLN A 331 -7.92 2.46 -10.89
CA GLN A 331 -7.89 3.18 -12.16
C GLN A 331 -7.75 2.26 -13.38
N GLU A 332 -7.15 1.07 -13.22
CA GLU A 332 -6.98 0.08 -14.30
C GLU A 332 -6.26 0.66 -15.54
N ALA A 333 -5.33 1.60 -15.33
CA ALA A 333 -4.69 2.36 -16.41
C ALA A 333 -3.90 1.48 -17.40
N GLY A 334 -3.33 0.37 -16.93
CA GLY A 334 -2.59 -0.60 -17.76
C GLY A 334 -3.45 -1.61 -18.53
N ALA A 335 -4.77 -1.70 -18.28
CA ALA A 335 -5.63 -2.74 -18.82
C ALA A 335 -6.42 -2.31 -20.08
N HIS A 336 -5.84 -1.44 -20.92
CA HIS A 336 -6.55 -0.88 -22.08
C HIS A 336 -7.02 -1.99 -23.03
N GLY A 337 -8.35 -2.11 -23.22
CA GLY A 337 -8.96 -3.10 -24.11
C GLY A 337 -9.17 -4.50 -23.53
N ARG A 338 -8.72 -4.80 -22.30
CA ARG A 338 -8.91 -6.11 -21.64
C ARG A 338 -10.19 -6.13 -20.79
N ASP A 339 -11.04 -7.15 -20.94
CA ASP A 339 -12.27 -7.35 -20.15
C ASP A 339 -13.14 -6.09 -20.01
N THR A 340 -13.40 -5.39 -21.12
CA THR A 340 -14.08 -4.08 -21.12
C THR A 340 -15.60 -4.17 -20.95
N ARG A 341 -16.16 -5.38 -20.91
CA ARG A 341 -17.62 -5.63 -20.81
C ARG A 341 -17.96 -6.34 -19.51
N GLY A 342 -19.17 -6.09 -19.01
CA GLY A 342 -19.68 -6.69 -17.78
C GLY A 342 -19.07 -6.05 -16.52
N ILE A 343 -19.01 -6.83 -15.43
CA ILE A 343 -18.58 -6.36 -14.11
C ILE A 343 -17.32 -7.08 -13.58
N PHE A 344 -16.61 -7.82 -14.43
CA PHE A 344 -15.43 -8.61 -14.02
C PHE A 344 -14.20 -7.72 -13.72
N ARG A 345 -13.98 -6.69 -14.55
CA ARG A 345 -12.91 -5.69 -14.39
C ARG A 345 -13.50 -4.28 -14.46
N VAL A 346 -13.66 -3.65 -13.31
CA VAL A 346 -14.35 -2.38 -13.09
C VAL A 346 -13.58 -1.50 -12.12
N HIS A 347 -13.84 -0.19 -12.15
CA HIS A 347 -13.14 0.77 -11.29
C HIS A 347 -13.57 0.73 -9.83
N GLN A 348 -14.77 0.24 -9.54
CA GLN A 348 -15.32 0.14 -8.18
C GLN A 348 -15.91 -1.26 -7.95
N PHE A 349 -15.53 -1.90 -6.86
CA PHE A 349 -16.07 -3.21 -6.47
C PHE A 349 -15.90 -3.47 -4.98
N GLU A 350 -16.78 -4.29 -4.42
CA GLU A 350 -16.76 -4.71 -3.02
C GLU A 350 -15.83 -5.90 -2.85
N LYS A 351 -15.08 -5.92 -1.74
CA LYS A 351 -14.18 -7.01 -1.39
C LYS A 351 -14.25 -7.34 0.09
N VAL A 352 -14.26 -8.64 0.39
CA VAL A 352 -13.96 -9.18 1.73
C VAL A 352 -12.55 -9.75 1.70
N GLU A 353 -11.72 -9.32 2.64
CA GLU A 353 -10.29 -9.61 2.74
C GLU A 353 -9.97 -10.35 4.04
N GLN A 354 -8.98 -11.22 3.98
CA GLN A 354 -8.26 -11.77 5.11
C GLN A 354 -6.98 -10.95 5.29
N PHE A 355 -6.75 -10.40 6.48
CA PHE A 355 -5.46 -9.80 6.82
C PHE A 355 -4.97 -10.36 8.14
N VAL A 356 -3.75 -10.87 8.17
CA VAL A 356 -3.18 -11.54 9.34
C VAL A 356 -1.85 -10.90 9.72
N ILE A 357 -1.71 -10.58 11.00
CA ILE A 357 -0.47 -10.14 11.61
C ILE A 357 -0.04 -11.21 12.59
N CYS A 358 1.19 -11.73 12.46
CA CYS A 358 1.65 -12.88 13.22
C CYS A 358 3.11 -12.76 13.67
N SER A 359 3.52 -13.70 14.50
CA SER A 359 4.91 -13.80 14.94
C SER A 359 5.85 -14.05 13.75
N PRO A 360 7.03 -13.44 13.72
CA PRO A 360 8.06 -13.73 12.71
C PRO A 360 8.79 -15.07 12.94
N HIS A 361 8.50 -15.77 14.05
CA HIS A 361 9.24 -16.95 14.48
C HIS A 361 8.55 -18.26 14.06
N ASP A 362 9.33 -19.35 14.13
CA ASP A 362 8.88 -20.74 14.03
C ASP A 362 8.07 -21.10 12.76
N GLY A 363 8.24 -20.33 11.68
CA GLY A 363 7.51 -20.54 10.43
C GLY A 363 6.00 -20.26 10.51
N ILE A 364 5.53 -19.59 11.58
CA ILE A 364 4.11 -19.35 11.84
C ILE A 364 3.43 -18.61 10.67
N SER A 365 4.11 -17.66 10.04
CA SER A 365 3.55 -16.96 8.87
C SER A 365 3.25 -17.90 7.70
N TRP A 366 4.08 -18.91 7.47
CA TRP A 366 3.89 -19.85 6.35
C TRP A 366 2.75 -20.83 6.63
N GLN A 367 2.60 -21.25 7.90
CA GLN A 367 1.42 -22.03 8.32
C GLN A 367 0.12 -21.23 8.12
N LEU A 368 0.14 -19.94 8.51
CA LEU A 368 -1.01 -19.06 8.32
C LEU A 368 -1.29 -18.74 6.85
N PHE A 369 -0.25 -18.68 6.00
CA PHE A 369 -0.41 -18.56 4.56
C PHE A 369 -1.23 -19.73 3.98
N ASP A 370 -0.88 -20.96 4.37
CA ASP A 370 -1.62 -22.16 3.97
C ASP A 370 -3.06 -22.17 4.55
N GLU A 371 -3.26 -21.73 5.80
CA GLU A 371 -4.61 -21.57 6.38
C GLU A 371 -5.47 -20.53 5.63
N MET A 372 -4.88 -19.42 5.20
CA MET A 372 -5.59 -18.33 4.52
C MET A 372 -6.04 -18.76 3.11
N ILE A 373 -5.17 -19.42 2.34
CA ILE A 373 -5.58 -19.94 1.03
C ILE A 373 -6.61 -21.06 1.19
N ALA A 374 -6.47 -21.95 2.18
CA ALA A 374 -7.45 -22.99 2.47
C ALA A 374 -8.84 -22.40 2.83
N SER A 375 -8.86 -21.28 3.55
CA SER A 375 -10.11 -20.58 3.88
C SER A 375 -10.82 -20.01 2.64
N ALA A 376 -10.04 -19.51 1.67
CA ALA A 376 -10.57 -19.08 0.37
C ALA A 376 -11.02 -20.26 -0.50
N GLU A 377 -10.30 -21.38 -0.46
CA GLU A 377 -10.70 -22.65 -1.09
C GLU A 377 -12.04 -23.13 -0.54
N GLU A 378 -12.19 -23.22 0.79
CA GLU A 378 -13.44 -23.62 1.46
C GLU A 378 -14.62 -22.74 1.04
N PHE A 379 -14.42 -21.43 0.87
CA PHE A 379 -15.45 -20.51 0.39
C PHE A 379 -15.91 -20.85 -1.03
N ASN A 380 -14.95 -21.05 -1.95
CA ASN A 380 -15.27 -21.39 -3.34
C ASN A 380 -15.88 -22.80 -3.46
N GLN A 381 -15.43 -23.75 -2.64
CA GLN A 381 -16.01 -25.10 -2.56
C GLN A 381 -17.44 -25.06 -2.03
N ALA A 382 -17.73 -24.26 -0.99
CA ALA A 382 -19.08 -24.08 -0.48
C ALA A 382 -20.03 -23.47 -1.52
N LEU A 383 -19.50 -22.58 -2.37
CA LEU A 383 -20.20 -22.01 -3.52
C LEU A 383 -20.24 -22.94 -4.74
N GLY A 384 -19.60 -24.10 -4.71
CA GLY A 384 -19.57 -25.05 -5.83
C GLY A 384 -18.87 -24.54 -7.09
N ILE A 385 -17.89 -23.63 -6.96
CA ILE A 385 -17.15 -23.04 -8.09
C ILE A 385 -15.88 -23.87 -8.35
N PRO A 386 -15.71 -24.50 -9.52
CA PRO A 386 -14.47 -25.21 -9.85
C PRO A 386 -13.28 -24.23 -9.97
N TYR A 387 -12.09 -24.63 -9.56
CA TYR A 387 -10.91 -23.77 -9.60
C TYR A 387 -9.59 -24.54 -9.68
N ARG A 388 -8.51 -23.78 -9.89
CA ARG A 388 -7.13 -24.20 -9.63
C ARG A 388 -6.42 -23.22 -8.71
N ILE A 389 -5.49 -23.72 -7.91
CA ILE A 389 -4.52 -22.92 -7.17
C ILE A 389 -3.23 -22.87 -7.97
N VAL A 390 -2.75 -21.66 -8.24
CA VAL A 390 -1.49 -21.43 -8.96
C VAL A 390 -0.49 -20.72 -8.07
N ASN A 391 0.76 -21.18 -8.12
CA ASN A 391 1.91 -20.54 -7.51
C ASN A 391 2.54 -19.59 -8.51
N ILE A 392 2.53 -18.32 -8.17
CA ILE A 392 2.85 -17.24 -9.09
C ILE A 392 4.36 -17.13 -9.26
N VAL A 393 4.79 -17.02 -10.52
CA VAL A 393 6.20 -16.90 -10.89
C VAL A 393 6.84 -15.64 -10.30
N SER A 394 8.14 -15.74 -10.02
CA SER A 394 8.91 -14.70 -9.33
C SER A 394 8.92 -13.33 -10.02
N GLY A 395 8.85 -13.27 -11.35
CA GLY A 395 8.80 -12.03 -12.12
C GLY A 395 7.51 -11.21 -11.93
N GLU A 396 6.42 -11.89 -11.58
CA GLU A 396 5.06 -11.33 -11.46
C GLU A 396 4.64 -11.10 -9.99
N LEU A 397 5.56 -11.34 -9.06
CA LEU A 397 5.38 -10.94 -7.67
C LEU A 397 5.67 -9.45 -7.51
N ASN A 398 4.75 -8.75 -6.85
CA ASN A 398 4.99 -7.38 -6.40
C ASN A 398 6.08 -7.35 -5.32
N ASN A 399 6.75 -6.21 -5.15
CA ASN A 399 7.89 -6.09 -4.24
C ASN A 399 7.62 -6.58 -2.80
N ALA A 400 6.40 -6.47 -2.27
CA ALA A 400 6.12 -6.90 -0.89
C ALA A 400 6.03 -8.42 -0.73
N ALA A 401 5.51 -9.15 -1.72
CA ALA A 401 5.21 -10.57 -1.57
C ALA A 401 6.47 -11.44 -1.65
N ALA A 402 6.72 -12.24 -0.61
CA ALA A 402 7.74 -13.30 -0.63
C ALA A 402 7.26 -14.52 -1.44
N MET A 403 5.94 -14.77 -1.44
CA MET A 403 5.25 -15.78 -2.25
C MET A 403 3.78 -15.38 -2.40
N LYS A 404 3.15 -15.77 -3.52
CA LYS A 404 1.74 -15.52 -3.81
C LYS A 404 1.07 -16.76 -4.43
N TYR A 405 -0.10 -17.08 -3.92
CA TYR A 405 -1.02 -18.06 -4.53
C TYR A 405 -2.25 -17.35 -5.05
N ASP A 406 -2.63 -17.68 -6.28
CA ASP A 406 -3.91 -17.25 -6.83
C ASP A 406 -4.87 -18.45 -6.92
N LEU A 407 -6.13 -18.23 -6.56
CA LEU A 407 -7.22 -19.13 -6.88
C LEU A 407 -7.90 -18.60 -8.13
N GLU A 408 -7.76 -19.36 -9.20
CA GLU A 408 -8.38 -19.07 -10.47
C GLU A 408 -9.59 -19.97 -10.67
N ALA A 409 -10.78 -19.38 -10.69
CA ALA A 409 -12.01 -20.11 -10.93
C ALA A 409 -12.19 -20.42 -12.42
N TRP A 410 -12.82 -21.55 -12.70
CA TRP A 410 -13.24 -21.94 -14.04
C TRP A 410 -14.53 -21.21 -14.44
N PHE A 411 -14.50 -20.55 -15.59
CA PHE A 411 -15.64 -19.85 -16.18
C PHE A 411 -16.13 -20.65 -17.40
N PRO A 412 -17.19 -21.47 -17.29
CA PRO A 412 -17.57 -22.42 -18.32
C PRO A 412 -18.15 -21.80 -19.60
N GLY A 413 -18.79 -20.63 -19.51
CA GLY A 413 -19.25 -19.85 -20.65
C GLY A 413 -18.09 -19.20 -21.39
N SER A 414 -17.17 -18.60 -20.62
CA SER A 414 -15.96 -17.98 -21.16
C SER A 414 -14.91 -19.01 -21.63
N GLY A 415 -14.92 -20.23 -21.09
CA GLY A 415 -13.98 -21.30 -21.40
C GLY A 415 -12.56 -21.05 -20.91
N ALA A 416 -12.38 -20.39 -19.77
CA ALA A 416 -11.07 -20.04 -19.25
C ALA A 416 -11.04 -19.99 -17.71
N PHE A 417 -9.83 -20.13 -17.15
CA PHE A 417 -9.56 -19.80 -15.76
C PHE A 417 -9.42 -18.27 -15.58
N ARG A 418 -9.92 -17.76 -14.46
CA ARG A 418 -9.92 -16.35 -14.11
C ARG A 418 -9.71 -16.18 -12.61
N GLU A 419 -8.75 -15.34 -12.24
CA GLU A 419 -8.40 -15.03 -10.84
C GLU A 419 -9.61 -14.45 -10.07
N LEU A 420 -9.96 -15.11 -8.95
CA LEU A 420 -10.91 -14.59 -7.95
C LEU A 420 -10.23 -14.19 -6.65
N VAL A 421 -9.11 -14.83 -6.32
CA VAL A 421 -8.39 -14.64 -5.07
C VAL A 421 -6.90 -14.58 -5.36
N SER A 422 -6.23 -13.66 -4.69
CA SER A 422 -4.78 -13.68 -4.46
C SER A 422 -4.52 -13.74 -2.95
N CYS A 423 -3.54 -14.54 -2.56
CA CYS A 423 -3.08 -14.74 -1.18
C CYS A 423 -1.56 -14.56 -1.15
N SER A 424 -1.07 -13.62 -0.35
CA SER A 424 0.36 -13.27 -0.28
C SER A 424 0.88 -13.32 1.15
N ASN A 425 2.09 -13.85 1.31
CA ASN A 425 2.87 -13.63 2.52
C ASN A 425 3.90 -12.54 2.24
N CYS A 426 3.80 -11.41 2.95
CA CYS A 426 4.68 -10.26 2.80
C CYS A 426 5.81 -10.23 3.84
N THR A 427 5.90 -11.26 4.69
CA THR A 427 6.81 -11.33 5.84
C THR A 427 6.83 -10.00 6.60
N ASP A 428 8.00 -9.51 6.98
CA ASP A 428 8.23 -8.24 7.65
C ASP A 428 8.33 -7.03 6.71
N TYR A 429 8.18 -7.18 5.39
CA TYR A 429 8.42 -6.10 4.41
C TYR A 429 7.53 -4.87 4.67
N GLN A 430 6.23 -5.11 4.82
CA GLN A 430 5.26 -4.04 5.15
C GLN A 430 5.42 -3.57 6.60
N ALA A 431 5.65 -4.51 7.52
CA ALA A 431 5.75 -4.22 8.95
C ALA A 431 6.96 -3.33 9.28
N ARG A 432 8.10 -3.53 8.63
CA ARG A 432 9.31 -2.71 8.80
C ARG A 432 9.07 -1.26 8.43
N ARG A 433 8.39 -1.06 7.30
CA ARG A 433 8.04 0.26 6.79
C ARG A 433 7.02 0.99 7.65
N LEU A 434 5.99 0.27 8.07
CA LEU A 434 4.95 0.76 8.97
C LEU A 434 5.42 0.83 10.43
N GLN A 435 6.62 0.35 10.72
CA GLN A 435 7.18 0.22 12.05
C GLN A 435 6.33 -0.59 13.04
N VAL A 436 5.75 -1.70 12.59
CA VAL A 436 4.97 -2.63 13.43
C VAL A 436 5.88 -3.70 14.00
N ARG A 437 6.25 -3.55 15.26
CA ARG A 437 7.36 -4.28 15.89
C ARG A 437 6.86 -5.48 16.67
N PHE A 438 7.68 -6.51 16.78
CA PHE A 438 7.39 -7.71 17.57
C PHE A 438 8.06 -7.64 18.95
N GLY A 439 7.29 -7.83 20.02
CA GLY A 439 7.77 -7.93 21.39
C GLY A 439 8.18 -6.60 22.03
N GLN A 440 9.16 -6.65 22.93
CA GLN A 440 9.83 -5.47 23.51
C GLN A 440 11.34 -5.71 23.45
N THR A 441 12.13 -4.72 23.06
CA THR A 441 13.60 -4.79 23.12
C THR A 441 14.08 -4.74 24.57
N LYS A 442 14.11 -5.89 25.24
CA LYS A 442 14.56 -6.02 26.65
C LYS A 442 16.07 -5.89 26.84
N LYS A 443 16.85 -5.89 25.76
CA LYS A 443 18.32 -5.75 25.78
C LYS A 443 18.74 -4.47 25.06
N MET A 444 19.54 -3.65 25.73
CA MET A 444 20.15 -2.46 25.15
C MET A 444 21.02 -2.87 23.95
N GLY A 445 20.69 -2.38 22.75
CA GLY A 445 21.41 -2.67 21.51
C GLY A 445 20.95 -3.91 20.73
N ALA A 446 19.89 -4.61 21.15
CA ALA A 446 19.28 -5.65 20.34
C ALA A 446 18.58 -5.05 19.11
N GLN A 447 18.68 -5.73 17.96
CA GLN A 447 17.92 -5.35 16.77
C GLN A 447 16.42 -5.47 17.05
N THR A 448 15.66 -4.56 16.44
CA THR A 448 14.20 -4.58 16.51
C THR A 448 13.67 -5.58 15.52
N GLU A 449 12.90 -6.55 16.01
CA GLU A 449 12.17 -7.50 15.16
C GLU A 449 10.81 -6.92 14.80
N TYR A 450 10.30 -7.31 13.63
CA TYR A 450 9.01 -6.87 13.10
C TYR A 450 8.09 -8.08 12.94
N VAL A 451 6.78 -7.85 13.07
CA VAL A 451 5.78 -8.89 12.84
C VAL A 451 5.77 -9.30 11.36
N HIS A 452 5.23 -10.47 11.05
CA HIS A 452 4.91 -10.84 9.68
C HIS A 452 3.47 -10.45 9.33
N MET A 453 3.26 -9.92 8.12
CA MET A 453 1.95 -9.51 7.59
C MET A 453 1.58 -10.35 6.36
N LEU A 454 0.34 -10.80 6.33
CA LEU A 454 -0.24 -11.58 5.23
C LEU A 454 -1.58 -10.98 4.82
N ASN A 455 -1.89 -11.08 3.54
CA ASN A 455 -3.17 -10.67 2.99
C ASN A 455 -3.70 -11.74 2.03
N ALA A 456 -5.03 -11.91 2.00
CA ALA A 456 -5.67 -12.73 1.00
C ALA A 456 -7.08 -12.25 0.71
N THR A 457 -7.49 -12.27 -0.56
CA THR A 457 -8.89 -12.03 -0.89
C THR A 457 -9.73 -13.22 -0.43
N MET A 458 -10.81 -12.97 0.33
CA MET A 458 -11.83 -14.01 0.62
C MET A 458 -12.88 -14.02 -0.49
N CYS A 459 -13.34 -12.84 -0.91
CA CYS A 459 -14.32 -12.68 -1.98
C CYS A 459 -14.20 -11.30 -2.63
N ALA A 460 -13.76 -11.27 -3.90
CA ALA A 460 -14.00 -10.12 -4.78
C ALA A 460 -15.42 -10.27 -5.36
N VAL A 461 -16.36 -9.47 -4.86
CA VAL A 461 -17.79 -9.82 -4.95
C VAL A 461 -18.29 -9.79 -6.40
N SER A 462 -17.94 -8.77 -7.18
CA SER A 462 -18.33 -8.67 -8.59
C SER A 462 -17.81 -9.81 -9.45
N ARG A 463 -16.55 -10.22 -9.27
CA ARG A 463 -15.96 -11.37 -9.97
C ARG A 463 -16.60 -12.69 -9.55
N THR A 464 -16.92 -12.83 -8.26
CA THR A 464 -17.61 -14.01 -7.72
C THR A 464 -19.04 -14.13 -8.25
N ILE A 465 -19.76 -13.01 -8.39
CA ILE A 465 -21.05 -12.97 -9.09
C ILE A 465 -20.89 -13.50 -10.52
N CYS A 466 -19.90 -13.02 -11.28
CA CYS A 466 -19.66 -13.49 -12.64
C CYS A 466 -19.41 -15.02 -12.69
N ALA A 467 -18.62 -15.55 -11.76
CA ALA A 467 -18.36 -17.00 -11.66
C ALA A 467 -19.64 -17.79 -11.36
N LEU A 468 -20.49 -17.31 -10.43
CA LEU A 468 -21.77 -17.95 -10.09
C LEU A 468 -22.75 -17.91 -11.26
N LEU A 469 -22.87 -16.78 -11.96
CA LEU A 469 -23.74 -16.68 -13.13
C LEU A 469 -23.39 -17.75 -14.16
N GLU A 470 -22.10 -17.87 -14.51
CA GLU A 470 -21.70 -18.87 -15.50
C GLU A 470 -21.87 -20.30 -14.99
N ASN A 471 -21.45 -20.60 -13.75
CA ASN A 471 -21.47 -21.95 -13.20
C ASN A 471 -22.88 -22.45 -12.87
N TYR A 472 -23.84 -21.56 -12.62
CA TYR A 472 -25.21 -21.91 -12.22
C TYR A 472 -26.30 -21.56 -13.25
N GLN A 473 -25.92 -21.14 -14.46
CA GLN A 473 -26.91 -20.96 -15.53
C GLN A 473 -27.60 -22.28 -15.90
N THR A 474 -28.90 -22.15 -16.18
CA THR A 474 -29.84 -23.14 -16.71
C THR A 474 -30.50 -22.57 -17.98
N GLU A 475 -31.49 -23.26 -18.55
CA GLU A 475 -32.26 -22.72 -19.68
C GLU A 475 -33.13 -21.52 -19.30
N GLU A 476 -33.65 -21.48 -18.06
CA GLU A 476 -34.65 -20.49 -17.62
C GLU A 476 -34.09 -19.40 -16.70
N GLY A 477 -32.89 -19.58 -16.16
CA GLY A 477 -32.30 -18.66 -15.19
C GLY A 477 -31.04 -19.19 -14.53
N ILE A 478 -30.70 -18.62 -13.37
CA ILE A 478 -29.54 -18.96 -12.55
C ILE A 478 -30.02 -19.64 -11.27
N ALA A 479 -29.66 -20.90 -11.06
CA ALA A 479 -30.02 -21.66 -9.86
C ALA A 479 -28.92 -21.52 -8.80
N LEU A 480 -29.01 -20.55 -7.90
CA LEU A 480 -27.94 -20.24 -6.95
C LEU A 480 -27.63 -21.39 -5.97
N PRO A 481 -26.38 -21.53 -5.52
CA PRO A 481 -25.99 -22.60 -4.61
C PRO A 481 -26.76 -22.57 -3.28
N PRO A 482 -27.08 -23.74 -2.69
CA PRO A 482 -27.88 -23.83 -1.46
C PRO A 482 -27.32 -23.05 -0.27
N VAL A 483 -25.99 -22.88 -0.19
CA VAL A 483 -25.33 -22.14 0.91
C VAL A 483 -25.75 -20.67 0.96
N LEU A 484 -26.19 -20.10 -0.17
CA LEU A 484 -26.65 -18.70 -0.25
C LEU A 484 -28.12 -18.54 0.13
N LYS A 485 -28.93 -19.61 0.08
CA LYS A 485 -30.38 -19.56 0.35
C LYS A 485 -30.74 -18.84 1.66
N PRO A 486 -30.06 -19.06 2.80
CA PRO A 486 -30.39 -18.38 4.06
C PRO A 486 -30.07 -16.87 4.07
N LEU A 487 -29.37 -16.37 3.06
CA LEU A 487 -28.90 -14.99 2.96
C LEU A 487 -29.65 -14.19 1.87
N LEU A 488 -30.50 -14.87 1.11
CA LEU A 488 -31.27 -14.29 0.01
C LEU A 488 -32.73 -14.06 0.44
N PRO A 489 -33.43 -13.11 -0.18
CA PRO A 489 -34.89 -13.04 -0.10
C PRO A 489 -35.54 -14.35 -0.58
N GLU A 490 -36.73 -14.64 -0.05
CA GLU A 490 -37.50 -15.83 -0.43
C GLU A 490 -37.76 -15.88 -1.94
N GLY A 491 -37.50 -17.04 -2.56
CA GLY A 491 -37.69 -17.27 -3.99
C GLY A 491 -36.52 -16.81 -4.86
N LEU A 492 -35.53 -16.09 -4.30
CA LEU A 492 -34.37 -15.59 -5.05
C LEU A 492 -33.25 -16.63 -5.17
N GLU A 493 -33.41 -17.84 -4.62
CA GLU A 493 -32.52 -18.97 -4.92
C GLU A 493 -32.51 -19.34 -6.42
N PHE A 494 -33.51 -18.90 -7.18
CA PHE A 494 -33.55 -19.04 -8.64
C PHE A 494 -33.79 -17.68 -9.31
N ILE A 495 -32.78 -17.13 -9.97
CA ILE A 495 -32.87 -15.85 -10.68
C ILE A 495 -33.32 -16.10 -12.12
N LYS A 496 -34.59 -15.82 -12.43
CA LYS A 496 -35.15 -16.01 -13.77
C LYS A 496 -34.57 -15.05 -14.80
N PHE A 497 -34.44 -15.50 -16.04
CA PHE A 497 -34.20 -14.61 -17.17
C PHE A 497 -35.45 -13.79 -17.50
N VAL A 498 -35.27 -12.48 -17.61
CA VAL A 498 -36.34 -11.51 -17.90
C VAL A 498 -36.06 -10.72 -19.19
N LYS A 499 -34.88 -10.90 -19.77
CA LYS A 499 -34.44 -10.30 -21.04
C LYS A 499 -33.84 -11.37 -21.95
N PRO A 500 -33.96 -11.21 -23.28
CA PRO A 500 -33.29 -12.09 -24.23
C PRO A 500 -31.76 -11.92 -24.15
N ALA A 501 -31.03 -12.96 -24.54
CA ALA A 501 -29.57 -12.90 -24.59
C ALA A 501 -29.10 -11.89 -25.65
N PRO A 502 -28.20 -10.94 -25.31
CA PRO A 502 -27.68 -9.96 -26.28
C PRO A 502 -26.98 -10.58 -27.48
N ILE A 503 -26.42 -11.77 -27.32
CA ILE A 503 -25.72 -12.52 -28.37
C ILE A 503 -26.69 -13.16 -29.38
N ASP A 504 -27.91 -13.47 -28.95
CA ASP A 504 -28.95 -14.09 -29.78
C ASP A 504 -29.73 -13.02 -30.58
N GLU A 505 -29.65 -11.74 -30.19
CA GLU A 505 -30.21 -10.63 -30.97
C GLU A 505 -29.42 -10.42 -32.28
N LYS A 506 -29.96 -10.89 -33.41
CA LYS A 506 -29.37 -10.70 -34.77
C LYS A 506 -28.95 -9.24 -35.04
N PRO A 507 -27.85 -8.99 -35.78
CA PRO A 507 -27.34 -7.64 -36.07
C PRO A 507 -28.33 -6.67 -36.73
N GLU A 508 -29.36 -7.18 -37.42
CA GLU A 508 -30.38 -6.38 -38.10
C GLU A 508 -31.30 -5.61 -37.14
N ALA A 509 -31.58 -6.17 -35.95
CA ALA A 509 -32.40 -5.49 -34.93
C ALA A 509 -31.67 -4.29 -34.30
N LYS A 510 -30.34 -4.33 -34.20
CA LYS A 510 -29.50 -3.19 -33.76
C LYS A 510 -29.53 -2.03 -34.76
N LYS A 511 -29.59 -2.30 -36.07
CA LYS A 511 -29.77 -1.26 -37.10
C LYS A 511 -31.16 -0.60 -37.04
N GLN A 512 -32.21 -1.36 -36.72
CA GLN A 512 -33.55 -0.80 -36.53
C GLN A 512 -33.64 0.02 -35.24
N LYS A 513 -33.16 -0.46 -34.08
CA LYS A 513 -33.15 0.32 -32.82
C LYS A 513 -32.35 1.64 -32.94
N LYS A 514 -31.22 1.67 -33.68
CA LYS A 514 -30.48 2.91 -34.00
C LYS A 514 -31.27 3.86 -34.91
N LYS A 515 -31.99 3.36 -35.92
CA LYS A 515 -32.87 4.18 -36.77
C LYS A 515 -34.06 4.76 -36.00
N THR A 516 -34.60 4.04 -35.02
CA THR A 516 -35.72 4.53 -34.20
C THR A 516 -35.26 5.58 -33.18
N LYS A 517 -34.08 5.44 -32.56
CA LYS A 517 -33.48 6.50 -31.70
C LYS A 517 -33.21 7.79 -32.50
N ASN A 518 -32.72 7.69 -33.75
CA ASN A 518 -32.50 8.87 -34.60
C ASN A 518 -33.80 9.55 -35.07
N LYS A 519 -34.91 8.81 -35.21
CA LYS A 519 -36.23 9.41 -35.53
C LYS A 519 -36.91 10.07 -34.33
N ALA A 520 -36.61 9.62 -33.10
CA ALA A 520 -37.14 10.25 -31.89
C ALA A 520 -36.38 11.54 -31.52
N GLY A 521 -35.07 11.61 -31.81
CA GLY A 521 -34.27 12.84 -31.63
C GLY A 521 -34.61 13.97 -32.61
N SER A 522 -35.14 13.65 -33.79
CA SER A 522 -35.49 14.67 -34.80
C SER A 522 -36.86 15.33 -34.60
N GLN A 523 -37.64 14.96 -33.57
CA GLN A 523 -38.91 15.62 -33.25
C GLN A 523 -38.83 16.58 -32.05
N SER A 524 -37.70 16.66 -31.34
CA SER A 524 -37.52 17.59 -30.21
C SER A 524 -36.67 18.82 -30.51
N GLU A 525 -36.03 18.92 -31.68
CA GLU A 525 -35.21 20.09 -32.06
C GLU A 525 -36.00 21.25 -32.69
N GLY A 526 -37.30 21.08 -32.97
CA GLY A 526 -38.12 22.10 -33.64
C GLY A 526 -38.82 23.12 -32.73
N CYS A 527 -38.59 23.14 -31.41
CA CYS A 527 -39.39 23.95 -30.48
C CYS A 527 -38.61 24.89 -29.55
N LEU A 528 -37.29 25.04 -29.72
CA LEU A 528 -36.46 25.87 -28.85
C LEU A 528 -35.94 27.18 -29.46
N GLU A 529 -36.11 27.42 -30.76
CA GLU A 529 -35.65 28.66 -31.42
C GLU A 529 -36.68 29.81 -31.46
N ALA A 530 -37.89 29.63 -30.92
CA ALA A 530 -38.95 30.66 -30.99
C ALA A 530 -39.25 31.41 -29.67
N LYS A 531 -38.37 31.34 -28.66
CA LYS A 531 -38.63 31.95 -27.33
C LYS A 531 -37.49 32.78 -26.71
N MET A 532 -36.54 33.28 -27.50
CA MET A 532 -35.46 34.15 -26.98
C MET A 532 -35.36 35.53 -27.64
N GLU A 533 -36.47 36.07 -28.16
CA GLU A 533 -36.60 37.50 -28.49
C GLU A 533 -37.71 38.13 -27.64
N ASN A 534 -37.40 38.45 -26.38
CA ASN A 534 -37.99 39.56 -25.61
C ASN A 534 -37.50 39.48 -24.17
N MET A 535 -36.31 40.01 -23.92
CA MET A 535 -35.93 40.50 -22.59
C MET A 535 -34.81 41.53 -22.77
N GLY A 536 -35.19 42.69 -23.31
CA GLY A 536 -34.35 43.89 -23.33
C GLY A 536 -34.25 44.49 -21.93
N VAL A 537 -33.03 44.67 -21.46
CA VAL A 537 -32.67 45.35 -20.22
C VAL A 537 -32.90 46.84 -20.39
N GLY A 538 -33.79 47.42 -19.57
CA GLY A 538 -33.88 48.87 -19.39
C GLY A 538 -32.74 49.36 -18.50
N LYS A 539 -31.98 50.33 -19.00
CA LYS A 539 -31.16 51.24 -18.20
C LYS A 539 -31.97 52.51 -17.97
N GLU A 540 -32.23 52.83 -16.71
CA GLU A 540 -32.02 54.15 -16.08
C GLU A 540 -31.98 53.98 -14.56
#